data_AF-A0A011UJC5-F1
#
_entry.id   AF-A0A011UJC5-F1
#
_cell.length_a   1.000
_cell.length_b   1.000
_cell.length_c   1.000
_cell.angle_alpha   90.00
_cell.angle_beta   90.00
_cell.angle_gamma   90.00
#
_symmetry.space_group_name_H-M   'P 1'
#
loop_
_entity.id
_entity.type
_entity.pdbx_description
1 polymer ?
#
loop_
_entity_poly.entity_id
_entity_poly.type
_entity_poly.pdbx_seq_one_letter_code
_entity_poly.pdbx_strand_id
1 'polypeptide(L)'
;MKGFRQLSLMLAILLIFTLMMAITAMLFKGVKAGKIGAGVLADAIMMIVIAVTAGLLFAVIRLFRRHKQHMKQANSADILAEIMAMKDDKSKNNKED
;
A
#
# COMPACT_ATOMS: atom_id res chain seq x y z
N MET A 1 6.89 -4.54 19.16
CA MET A 1 5.47 -4.80 18.83
C MET A 1 5.09 -4.59 17.35
N LYS A 2 6.03 -4.61 16.38
CA LYS A 2 5.68 -4.42 14.94
C LYS A 2 5.14 -5.69 14.28
N GLY A 3 5.61 -6.87 14.68
CA GLY A 3 5.15 -8.16 14.14
C GLY A 3 3.70 -8.53 14.50
N PHE A 4 3.26 -8.26 15.73
CA PHE A 4 1.89 -8.56 16.15
C PHE A 4 0.84 -7.74 15.38
N ARG A 5 1.16 -6.46 15.11
CA ARG A 5 0.32 -5.56 14.32
C ARG A 5 0.27 -5.94 12.83
N GLN A 6 1.31 -6.60 12.33
CA GLN A 6 1.38 -7.09 10.95
C GLN A 6 0.63 -8.43 10.80
N LEU A 7 0.75 -9.31 11.79
CA LEU A 7 -0.01 -10.57 11.85
C LEU A 7 -1.51 -10.32 11.99
N SER A 8 -1.93 -9.43 12.89
CA SER A 8 -3.37 -9.10 13.05
C SER A 8 -3.95 -8.47 11.78
N LEU A 9 -3.17 -7.64 11.08
CA LEU A 9 -3.58 -7.03 9.82
C LEU A 9 -3.68 -8.05 8.69
N MET A 10 -2.73 -8.99 8.61
CA MET A 10 -2.79 -10.10 7.66
C MET A 10 -4.00 -11.00 7.90
N LEU A 11 -4.28 -11.33 9.17
CA LEU A 11 -5.41 -12.17 9.56
C LEU A 11 -6.75 -11.48 9.26
N ALA A 12 -6.84 -10.18 9.51
CA ALA A 12 -8.01 -9.38 9.14
C ALA A 12 -8.26 -9.37 7.61
N ILE A 13 -7.21 -9.22 6.80
CA ILE A 13 -7.32 -9.28 5.33
C ILE A 13 -7.84 -10.65 4.89
N LEU A 14 -7.29 -11.72 5.47
CA LEU A 14 -7.68 -13.10 5.15
C LEU A 14 -9.16 -13.36 5.50
N LEU A 15 -9.60 -12.87 6.65
CA LEU A 15 -10.99 -12.95 7.10
C LEU A 15 -11.95 -12.20 6.17
N ILE A 16 -11.58 -10.99 5.75
CA ILE A 16 -12.38 -10.20 4.79
C ILE A 16 -12.48 -10.94 3.46
N PHE A 17 -11.39 -11.55 3.00
CA PHE A 17 -11.37 -12.28 1.73
C PHE A 17 -12.25 -13.53 1.76
N THR A 18 -12.20 -14.31 2.84
CA THR A 18 -13.06 -15.49 3.00
C THR A 18 -14.55 -15.11 3.11
N LEU A 19 -14.86 -14.03 3.83
CA LEU A 19 -16.21 -13.47 3.90
C LEU A 19 -16.73 -13.03 2.53
N MET A 20 -15.93 -12.29 1.76
CA MET A 20 -16.28 -11.86 0.40
C MET A 20 -16.59 -13.07 -0.50
N MET A 21 -15.74 -14.10 -0.48
CA MET A 21 -15.96 -15.33 -1.23
C MET A 21 -17.26 -16.04 -0.84
N ALA A 22 -17.52 -16.17 0.47
CA ALA A 22 -18.73 -16.80 0.99
C ALA A 22 -20.01 -16.05 0.57
N ILE A 23 -20.01 -14.72 0.67
CA ILE A 23 -21.14 -13.87 0.26
C ILE A 23 -21.39 -14.01 -1.24
N THR A 24 -20.34 -13.97 -2.05
CA THR A 24 -20.47 -14.07 -3.51
C THR A 24 -21.00 -15.46 -3.93
N ALA A 25 -20.53 -16.53 -3.30
CA ALA A 25 -21.03 -17.89 -3.53
C ALA A 25 -22.52 -18.05 -3.14
N MET A 26 -22.92 -17.46 -2.01
CA MET A 26 -24.31 -17.49 -1.54
C MET A 26 -25.24 -16.71 -2.48
N LEU A 27 -24.82 -15.52 -2.92
CA LEU A 27 -25.55 -14.71 -3.90
C LEU A 27 -25.70 -15.45 -5.23
N PHE A 28 -24.62 -16.05 -5.74
CA PHE A 28 -24.66 -16.81 -6.98
C PHE A 28 -25.61 -18.03 -6.91
N LYS A 29 -25.58 -18.75 -5.78
CA LYS A 29 -26.50 -19.86 -5.53
C LYS A 29 -27.95 -19.38 -5.43
N GLY A 30 -28.19 -18.25 -4.76
CA GLY A 30 -29.52 -17.66 -4.64
C GLY A 30 -30.10 -17.18 -5.97
N VAL A 31 -29.26 -16.65 -6.86
CA VAL A 31 -29.65 -16.24 -8.22
C VAL A 31 -29.98 -17.45 -9.09
N LYS A 32 -29.13 -18.49 -9.07
CA LYS A 32 -29.43 -19.75 -9.79
C LYS A 32 -30.72 -20.41 -9.30
N ALA A 33 -31.05 -20.27 -8.02
CA ALA A 33 -32.28 -20.78 -7.44
C ALA A 33 -33.51 -19.90 -7.73
N GLY A 34 -33.36 -18.78 -8.45
CA GLY A 34 -34.43 -17.82 -8.72
C GLY A 34 -34.94 -17.05 -7.49
N LYS A 35 -34.29 -17.22 -6.33
CA LYS A 35 -34.66 -16.56 -5.06
C LYS A 35 -34.13 -15.13 -4.98
N ILE A 36 -33.10 -14.81 -5.77
CA ILE A 36 -32.44 -13.51 -5.78
C ILE A 36 -32.46 -13.00 -7.22
N GLY A 37 -32.92 -11.76 -7.40
CA GLY A 37 -32.90 -11.11 -8.71
C GLY A 37 -31.48 -10.90 -9.21
N ALA A 38 -31.25 -11.12 -10.51
CA ALA A 38 -29.93 -10.94 -11.14
C ALA A 38 -29.36 -9.51 -10.92
N GLY A 39 -30.24 -8.51 -10.74
CA GLY A 39 -29.84 -7.14 -10.41
C GLY A 39 -29.07 -7.02 -9.09
N VAL A 40 -29.43 -7.78 -8.06
CA VAL A 40 -28.74 -7.77 -6.76
C VAL A 40 -27.32 -8.33 -6.87
N LEU A 41 -27.14 -9.35 -7.71
CA LEU A 41 -25.82 -9.90 -7.99
C LEU A 41 -24.95 -8.93 -8.78
N ALA A 42 -25.53 -8.28 -9.80
CA ALA A 42 -24.83 -7.29 -10.60
C ALA A 42 -24.35 -6.11 -9.73
N ASP A 43 -25.20 -5.62 -8.83
CA ASP A 43 -24.90 -4.50 -7.94
C ASP A 43 -23.81 -4.88 -6.90
N ALA A 44 -23.90 -6.09 -6.34
CA ALA A 44 -22.88 -6.62 -5.43
C ALA A 44 -21.50 -6.76 -6.11
N ILE A 45 -21.47 -7.29 -7.35
CA ILE A 45 -20.23 -7.40 -8.13
C ILE A 45 -19.68 -6.01 -8.46
N MET A 46 -20.54 -5.07 -8.85
CA MET A 46 -20.14 -3.70 -9.17
C MET A 46 -19.50 -3.00 -7.96
N MET A 47 -20.06 -3.16 -6.77
CA MET A 47 -19.46 -2.66 -5.52
C MET A 47 -18.08 -3.28 -5.23
N ILE A 48 -17.91 -4.59 -5.45
CA ILE A 48 -16.62 -5.26 -5.27
C ILE A 48 -15.58 -4.70 -6.25
N VAL A 49 -15.95 -4.52 -7.52
CA VAL A 49 -15.06 -3.96 -8.55
C VAL A 49 -14.63 -2.54 -8.18
N ILE A 50 -15.57 -1.69 -7.74
CA ILE A 50 -15.27 -0.32 -7.30
C ILE A 50 -14.32 -0.34 -6.11
N ALA A 51 -14.58 -1.17 -5.10
CA ALA A 51 -13.73 -1.28 -3.92
C ALA A 51 -12.30 -1.73 -4.25
N VAL A 52 -12.14 -2.72 -5.13
CA VAL A 52 -10.82 -3.20 -5.59
C VAL A 52 -10.09 -2.10 -6.36
N THR A 53 -10.78 -1.41 -7.27
CA THR A 53 -10.19 -0.33 -8.08
C THR A 53 -9.73 0.84 -7.19
N ALA A 54 -10.55 1.24 -6.22
CA ALA A 54 -10.20 2.27 -5.25
C ALA A 54 -9.01 1.87 -4.38
N GLY A 55 -8.97 0.61 -3.91
CA GLY A 55 -7.86 0.05 -3.16
C GLY A 55 -6.54 0.05 -3.94
N LEU A 56 -6.58 -0.32 -5.22
CA LEU A 56 -5.43 -0.28 -6.12
C LEU A 56 -4.93 1.14 -6.33
N LEU A 57 -5.82 2.09 -6.65
CA LEU A 57 -5.44 3.50 -6.80
C LEU A 57 -4.79 4.05 -5.52
N PHE A 58 -5.35 3.72 -4.35
CA PHE A 58 -4.77 4.13 -3.08
C PHE A 58 -3.38 3.51 -2.84
N ALA A 59 -3.20 2.23 -3.17
CA ALA A 59 -1.91 1.55 -3.06
C ALA A 59 -0.86 2.18 -3.97
N VAL A 60 -1.23 2.50 -5.22
CA VAL A 60 -0.36 3.18 -6.20
C VAL A 60 0.02 4.58 -5.70
N ILE A 61 -0.94 5.39 -5.26
CA ILE A 61 -0.66 6.73 -4.69
C ILE A 61 0.26 6.62 -3.47
N ARG A 62 0.04 5.63 -2.60
CA ARG A 62 0.89 5.37 -1.44
C ARG A 62 2.30 4.95 -1.82
N LEU A 63 2.44 4.15 -2.88
CA LEU A 63 3.73 3.73 -3.44
C LEU A 63 4.53 4.94 -3.94
N PHE A 64 3.90 5.79 -4.74
CA PHE A 64 4.53 7.02 -5.25
C PHE A 64 4.90 8.01 -4.13
N ARG A 65 4.06 8.15 -3.09
CA ARG A 65 4.38 8.96 -1.90
C ARG A 65 5.61 8.44 -1.16
N ARG A 66 5.74 7.12 -0.97
CA ARG A 66 6.94 6.53 -0.36
C ARG A 66 8.18 6.74 -1.22
N HIS A 67 8.06 6.58 -2.54
CA HIS A 67 9.17 6.81 -3.46
C HIS A 67 9.72 8.24 -3.37
N LYS A 68 8.82 9.24 -3.26
CA LYS A 68 9.21 10.65 -3.09
C LYS A 68 9.89 10.92 -1.74
N GLN A 69 9.53 10.19 -0.68
CA GLN A 69 10.18 10.29 0.62
C GLN A 69 11.58 9.65 0.61
N HIS A 70 11.75 8.50 -0.05
CA HIS A 70 13.06 7.86 -0.20
C HIS A 70 14.02 8.68 -1.08
N MET A 71 13.52 9.30 -2.16
CA MET A 71 14.30 10.23 -2.99
C MET A 71 14.77 11.47 -2.21
N LYS A 72 13.91 12.05 -1.35
CA LYS A 72 14.32 13.17 -0.48
C LYS A 72 15.39 12.76 0.53
N GLN A 73 15.31 11.56 1.09
CA GLN A 73 16.29 11.04 2.06
C GLN A 73 17.64 10.72 1.41
N ALA A 74 17.63 10.15 0.19
CA ALA A 74 18.83 9.92 -0.60
C ALA A 74 19.51 11.26 -0.93
N ASN A 75 18.77 12.26 -1.43
CA ASN A 75 19.33 13.58 -1.75
C ASN A 75 19.88 14.31 -0.52
N SER A 76 19.22 14.19 0.64
CA SER A 76 19.75 14.79 1.89
C SER A 76 20.98 14.07 2.43
N ALA A 77 21.11 12.76 2.24
CA ALA A 77 22.28 12.00 2.66
C ALA A 77 23.47 12.25 1.73
N ASP A 78 23.23 12.37 0.42
CA ASP A 78 24.24 12.72 -0.57
C ASP A 78 24.75 14.15 -0.37
N ILE A 79 23.86 15.11 -0.12
CA ILE A 79 24.24 16.48 0.25
C ILE A 79 25.01 16.52 1.59
N LEU A 80 24.65 15.70 2.58
CA LEU A 80 25.38 15.65 3.85
C LEU A 80 26.76 15.01 3.69
N ALA A 81 26.89 14.00 2.82
CA ALA A 81 28.16 13.38 2.46
C ALA A 81 29.04 14.33 1.64
N GLU A 82 28.46 15.07 0.71
CA GLU A 82 29.13 16.11 -0.08
C GLU A 82 29.61 17.27 0.80
N ILE A 83 28.78 17.74 1.74
CA ILE A 83 29.19 18.77 2.73
C ILE A 83 30.28 18.24 3.68
N MET A 84 30.23 16.96 4.06
CA MET A 84 31.24 16.37 4.94
C MET A 84 32.57 16.16 4.23
N ALA A 85 32.54 15.77 2.94
CA ALA A 85 33.73 15.71 2.09
C ALA A 85 34.33 17.12 1.86
N MET A 86 33.50 18.13 1.57
CA MET A 86 33.96 19.52 1.45
C MET A 86 34.50 20.09 2.78
N LYS A 87 34.00 19.63 3.93
CA LYS A 87 34.51 20.02 5.25
C LYS A 87 35.87 19.37 5.55
N ASP A 88 36.09 18.13 5.12
CA ASP A 88 37.38 17.44 5.29
C ASP A 88 38.48 18.03 4.38
N ASP A 89 38.14 18.42 3.14
CA ASP A 89 39.10 19.10 2.25
C ASP A 89 39.50 20.49 2.78
N LYS A 90 38.58 21.24 3.40
CA LYS A 90 38.94 22.52 4.06
C LYS A 90 39.74 22.35 5.36
N SER A 91 39.59 21.22 6.04
CA SER A 91 40.32 20.89 7.28
C SER A 91 41.78 20.50 7.01
N LYS A 92 42.07 19.89 5.86
CA LYS A 92 43.45 19.59 5.43
C LYS A 92 44.22 20.82 4.94
N ASN A 93 43.55 21.80 4.34
CA ASN A 93 44.21 22.97 3.76
C ASN A 93 44.54 24.09 4.79
N ASN A 94 44.30 23.86 6.09
CA ASN A 94 44.56 24.84 7.15
C ASN A 94 45.52 24.30 8.23
N LYS A 95 46.30 23.27 7.89
CA LYS A 95 47.34 22.65 8.74
C LYS A 95 48.72 22.60 8.09
N GLU A 96 48.90 23.23 6.92
CA GLU A 96 50.17 23.28 6.20
C GLU A 96 50.72 24.71 5.97
N ASP A 97 50.23 25.72 6.70
CA ASP A 97 50.90 27.03 6.82
C ASP A 97 51.10 27.42 8.30
#